data_AF-A0A1Y2R9R4-F1
#
_entry.id   AF-A0A1Y2R9R4-F1
#
_cell.length_a   1.000
_cell.length_b   1.000
_cell.length_c   1.000
_cell.angle_alpha   90.00
_cell.angle_beta   90.00
_cell.angle_gamma   90.00
#
_symmetry.space_group_name_H-M   'P 1'
#
loop_
_entity.id
_entity.type
_entity.pdbx_description
1 polymer ?
#
loop_
_entity_poly.entity_id
_entity_poly.type
_entity_poly.pdbx_seq_one_letter_code
_entity_poly.pdbx_strand_id
1 'polypeptide(L)'
;MLAAILNQHTAFMKRVLQSTAIIILTHLSAYLFVQSSKQDTANSVKFPNYLRFDLWLYIVLLLLTQTATGQTVECKLPMISDSLYSGSCRINDSLLFTINLKSGTKKTNFALYGHGTLKNRSDIGNLFLKTDGDSGILATTFYVNRWFKVYNLILSAKEISFNFDFSRLNPPSENDVAILRRTAQYLSDSTKWDRNDNRVNGRGACPLNSEKLTLFCALNKASVDILGGFFGGWSFQTLGESIWRIGEQAQHPMQSFNNDPKTTFNQLRAVLEDAIKRLTEQVQRLK
;
A
#
# COMPACT_ATOMS: atom_id res chain seq x y z
N MET A 1 9.60 -12.92 -9.51
CA MET A 1 8.24 -13.18 -8.97
C MET A 1 8.26 -14.37 -8.03
N LEU A 2 8.68 -15.57 -8.50
CA LEU A 2 8.84 -16.75 -7.63
C LEU A 2 9.69 -16.48 -6.40
N ALA A 3 10.84 -15.80 -6.50
CA ALA A 3 11.69 -15.51 -5.34
C ALA A 3 11.04 -14.57 -4.30
N ALA A 4 10.24 -13.59 -4.73
CA ALA A 4 9.54 -12.68 -3.82
C ALA A 4 8.35 -13.36 -3.14
N ILE A 5 7.61 -14.18 -3.89
CA ILE A 5 6.52 -15.03 -3.38
C ILE A 5 7.09 -16.11 -2.45
N LEU A 6 8.22 -16.74 -2.80
CA LEU A 6 8.95 -17.66 -1.92
C LEU A 6 9.35 -16.95 -0.64
N ASN A 7 9.91 -15.74 -0.71
CA ASN A 7 10.31 -14.99 0.49
C ASN A 7 9.11 -14.63 1.37
N GLN A 8 7.97 -14.26 0.78
CA GLN A 8 6.73 -14.01 1.53
C GLN A 8 6.18 -15.29 2.17
N HIS A 9 6.14 -16.41 1.43
CA HIS A 9 5.72 -17.71 1.97
C HIS A 9 6.67 -18.21 3.05
N THR A 10 7.97 -18.00 2.89
CA THR A 10 8.99 -18.42 3.86
C THR A 10 8.87 -17.59 5.13
N ALA A 11 8.62 -16.28 5.02
CA ALA A 11 8.37 -15.41 6.15
C ALA A 11 7.06 -15.78 6.87
N PHE A 12 6.00 -16.13 6.13
CA PHE A 12 4.75 -16.61 6.70
C PHE A 12 4.91 -17.96 7.42
N MET A 13 5.55 -18.94 6.78
CA MET A 13 5.83 -20.25 7.37
C MET A 13 6.72 -20.15 8.61
N LYS A 14 7.70 -19.24 8.63
CA LYS A 14 8.49 -18.94 9.84
C LYS A 14 7.63 -18.45 10.99
N ARG A 15 6.64 -17.57 10.74
CA ARG A 15 5.71 -17.08 11.78
C ARG A 15 4.80 -18.19 12.30
N VAL A 16 4.29 -19.04 11.41
CA VAL A 16 3.47 -20.20 11.79
C VAL A 16 4.27 -21.16 12.67
N LEU A 17 5.49 -21.51 12.25
CA LEU A 17 6.41 -22.38 13.01
C LEU A 17 6.81 -21.77 14.37
N GLN A 18 7.06 -20.46 14.43
CA GLN A 18 7.32 -19.76 15.69
C GLN A 18 6.11 -19.82 16.64
N SER A 19 4.90 -19.63 16.10
CA SER A 19 3.67 -19.64 16.91
C SER A 19 3.37 -21.04 17.45
N THR A 20 3.52 -22.09 16.64
CA THR A 20 3.37 -23.48 17.12
C THR A 20 4.46 -23.88 18.10
N ALA A 21 5.71 -23.45 17.90
CA ALA A 21 6.79 -23.70 18.86
C ALA A 21 6.50 -23.07 20.23
N ILE A 22 5.97 -21.84 20.28
CA ILE A 22 5.54 -21.18 21.53
C ILE A 22 4.45 -21.99 22.23
N ILE A 23 3.42 -22.41 21.51
CA ILE A 23 2.30 -23.20 22.07
C ILE A 23 2.82 -24.52 22.67
N ILE A 24 3.65 -25.25 21.93
CA ILE A 24 4.23 -26.52 22.39
C ILE A 24 5.10 -26.31 23.64
N LEU A 25 5.95 -25.27 23.65
CA LEU A 25 6.80 -24.96 24.80
C LEU A 25 5.99 -24.60 26.05
N THR A 26 4.89 -23.82 25.91
CA THR A 26 4.00 -23.52 27.04
C THR A 26 3.27 -24.76 27.58
N HIS A 27 2.89 -25.71 26.72
CA HIS A 27 2.27 -26.95 27.17
C HIS A 27 3.30 -27.87 27.85
N LEU A 28 4.52 -27.92 27.33
CA LEU A 28 5.59 -28.72 27.90
C LEU A 28 6.04 -28.18 29.26
N SER A 29 6.13 -26.86 29.45
CA SER A 29 6.46 -26.26 30.74
C SER A 29 5.36 -26.52 31.78
N ALA A 30 4.08 -26.37 31.40
CA ALA A 30 2.95 -26.70 32.27
C ALA A 30 2.95 -28.18 32.67
N TYR A 31 3.22 -29.09 31.73
CA TYR A 31 3.32 -30.52 31.99
C TYR A 31 4.46 -30.86 32.97
N LEU A 32 5.65 -30.27 32.76
CA LEU A 32 6.81 -30.48 33.64
C LEU A 32 6.59 -29.92 35.05
N PHE A 33 5.88 -28.79 35.18
CA PHE A 33 5.49 -28.22 36.47
C PHE A 33 4.56 -29.16 37.25
N VAL A 34 3.56 -29.75 36.58
CA VAL A 34 2.65 -30.71 37.20
C VAL A 34 3.39 -31.98 37.65
N GLN A 35 4.34 -32.49 36.86
CA GLN A 35 5.12 -33.69 37.23
C GLN A 35 6.04 -33.43 38.42
N SER A 36 6.68 -32.27 38.48
CA SER A 36 7.50 -31.83 39.61
C SER A 36 6.72 -31.79 40.93
N SER A 37 5.48 -31.26 40.91
CA SER A 37 4.64 -31.15 42.11
C SER A 37 4.25 -32.48 42.76
N LYS A 38 4.37 -33.61 42.03
CA LYS A 38 4.02 -34.95 42.53
C LYS A 38 5.17 -35.68 43.22
N GLN A 39 6.40 -35.16 43.20
CA GLN A 39 7.59 -35.86 43.71
C GLN A 39 8.09 -35.41 45.10
N ASP A 40 7.48 -34.40 45.72
CA ASP A 40 7.91 -33.88 47.03
C ASP A 40 7.25 -34.60 48.22
N THR A 41 7.57 -35.89 48.41
CA THR A 41 7.33 -36.60 49.67
C THR A 41 8.49 -37.53 50.05
N ALA A 42 9.73 -37.03 50.13
CA ALA A 42 10.78 -37.62 50.98
C ALA A 42 12.02 -36.72 51.07
N ASN A 43 12.44 -36.46 52.31
CA ASN A 43 13.63 -35.71 52.73
C ASN A 43 14.88 -35.95 51.86
N SER A 44 15.35 -34.93 51.13
CA SER A 44 16.77 -34.54 51.08
C SER A 44 16.94 -33.21 50.35
N VAL A 45 17.70 -32.31 50.96
CA VAL A 45 18.06 -30.99 50.42
C VAL A 45 19.05 -31.17 49.26
N LYS A 46 18.62 -30.85 48.03
CA LYS A 46 19.52 -30.57 46.90
C LYS A 46 19.03 -29.33 46.15
N PHE A 47 19.98 -28.45 45.85
CA PHE A 47 19.79 -27.12 45.25
C PHE A 47 18.86 -27.13 44.01
N PRO A 48 18.03 -26.09 43.81
CA PRO A 48 16.93 -26.13 42.86
C PRO A 48 17.40 -25.97 41.42
N ASN A 49 17.23 -27.01 40.61
CA ASN A 49 17.42 -26.99 39.15
C ASN A 49 16.44 -26.05 38.40
N TYR A 50 15.49 -25.43 39.10
CA TYR A 50 14.49 -24.52 38.52
C TYR A 50 15.10 -23.22 37.96
N LEU A 51 16.18 -22.71 38.56
CA LEU A 51 16.84 -21.47 38.10
C LEU A 51 17.48 -21.58 36.71
N ARG A 52 17.82 -22.80 36.24
CA ARG A 52 18.37 -23.01 34.89
C ARG A 52 17.29 -23.06 33.82
N PHE A 53 16.07 -23.50 34.15
CA PHE A 53 14.98 -23.58 33.18
C PHE A 53 14.37 -22.21 32.88
N ASP A 54 14.23 -21.35 33.89
CA ASP A 54 13.71 -19.99 33.70
C ASP A 54 14.65 -19.12 32.84
N LEU A 55 15.97 -19.27 33.01
CA LEU A 55 16.94 -18.54 32.19
C LEU A 55 16.88 -18.96 30.71
N TRP A 56 16.70 -20.26 30.43
CA TRP A 56 16.54 -20.76 29.06
C TRP A 56 15.22 -20.30 28.43
N LEU A 57 14.12 -20.29 29.19
CA LEU A 57 12.83 -19.79 28.72
C LEU A 57 12.89 -18.28 28.42
N TYR A 58 13.56 -17.49 29.28
CA TYR A 58 13.81 -16.07 29.04
C TYR A 58 14.69 -15.83 27.80
N ILE A 59 15.75 -16.62 27.59
CA ILE A 59 16.59 -16.53 26.38
C ILE A 59 15.79 -16.90 25.13
N VAL A 60 14.94 -17.94 25.18
CA VAL A 60 14.08 -18.32 24.06
C VAL A 60 13.02 -17.27 23.77
N LEU A 61 12.39 -16.67 24.79
CA LEU A 61 11.48 -15.53 24.62
C LEU A 61 12.21 -14.31 24.03
N LEU A 62 13.42 -13.97 24.52
CA LEU A 62 14.23 -12.88 23.99
C LEU A 62 14.62 -13.12 22.52
N LEU A 63 14.97 -14.36 22.15
CA LEU A 63 15.27 -14.74 20.76
C LEU A 63 14.02 -14.73 19.86
N LEU A 64 12.82 -14.96 20.41
CA LEU A 64 11.55 -14.85 19.68
C LEU A 64 11.05 -13.40 19.56
N THR A 65 11.56 -12.47 20.38
CA THR A 65 11.31 -11.02 20.22
C THR A 65 12.20 -10.36 19.17
N GLN A 66 12.92 -11.12 18.34
CA GLN A 66 13.42 -10.59 17.09
C GLN A 66 12.22 -10.20 16.22
N THR A 67 11.72 -8.98 16.44
CA THR A 67 10.74 -8.34 15.59
C THR A 67 11.29 -8.47 14.19
N ALA A 68 10.55 -9.14 13.31
CA ALA A 68 10.87 -9.12 11.89
C ALA A 68 11.02 -7.63 11.52
N THR A 69 12.25 -7.17 11.39
CA THR A 69 12.54 -5.80 11.00
C THR A 69 11.78 -5.62 9.71
N GLY A 70 10.77 -4.74 9.73
CA GLY A 70 9.98 -4.45 8.54
C GLY A 70 10.95 -4.22 7.39
N GLN A 71 10.57 -4.64 6.18
CA GLN A 71 11.40 -4.41 4.99
C GLN A 71 11.35 -2.92 4.64
N THR A 72 11.96 -2.11 5.51
CA THR A 72 12.09 -0.68 5.33
C THR A 72 13.05 -0.47 4.18
N VAL A 73 12.53 0.18 3.16
CA VAL A 73 13.29 0.63 2.00
C VAL A 73 13.76 2.02 2.31
N GLU A 74 15.07 2.24 2.26
CA GLU A 74 15.70 3.55 2.36
C GLU A 74 16.05 4.05 0.95
N CYS A 75 15.56 5.22 0.59
CA CYS A 75 15.81 5.87 -0.69
C CYS A 75 16.63 7.13 -0.48
N LYS A 76 17.72 7.27 -1.24
CA LYS A 76 18.55 8.49 -1.30
C LYS A 76 18.73 8.92 -2.73
N LEU A 77 18.28 10.13 -3.04
CA LEU A 77 18.20 10.70 -4.38
C LEU A 77 18.93 12.04 -4.38
N PRO A 78 20.26 12.07 -4.61
CA PRO A 78 20.97 13.32 -4.82
C PRO A 78 20.47 14.03 -6.09
N MET A 79 20.54 15.35 -6.08
CA MET A 79 20.29 16.17 -7.28
C MET A 79 21.45 15.99 -8.25
N ILE A 80 21.15 15.51 -9.46
CA ILE A 80 22.16 15.29 -10.51
C ILE A 80 22.18 16.40 -11.56
N SER A 81 21.07 17.12 -11.73
CA SER A 81 21.00 18.34 -12.55
C SER A 81 19.82 19.19 -12.09
N ASP A 82 19.67 20.39 -12.68
CA ASP A 82 18.57 21.30 -12.35
C ASP A 82 17.22 20.58 -12.41
N SER A 83 16.56 20.49 -11.26
CA SER A 83 15.26 19.82 -11.10
C SER A 83 15.26 18.32 -11.40
N LEU A 84 16.41 17.63 -11.40
CA LEU A 84 16.49 16.17 -11.56
C LEU A 84 17.24 15.55 -10.38
N TYR A 85 16.55 14.68 -9.66
CA TYR A 85 17.10 13.87 -8.58
C TYR A 85 17.22 12.43 -9.05
N SER A 86 18.37 11.81 -8.83
CA SER A 86 18.59 10.42 -9.23
C SER A 86 19.35 9.69 -8.14
N GLY A 87 18.89 8.49 -7.80
CA GLY A 87 19.59 7.69 -6.81
C GLY A 87 18.97 6.32 -6.62
N SER A 88 19.14 5.76 -5.42
CA SER A 88 18.84 4.35 -5.18
C SER A 88 17.98 4.15 -3.95
N CYS A 89 17.14 3.11 -4.02
CA CYS A 89 16.37 2.57 -2.92
C CYS A 89 16.91 1.20 -2.55
N ARG A 90 17.20 0.99 -1.26
CA ARG A 90 17.84 -0.21 -0.73
C ARG A 90 17.04 -0.78 0.43
N ILE A 91 17.06 -2.09 0.59
CA ILE A 91 16.61 -2.77 1.82
C ILE A 91 17.88 -3.36 2.43
N ASN A 92 18.26 -2.86 3.61
CA ASN A 92 19.60 -3.07 4.15
C ASN A 92 20.66 -2.66 3.08
N ASP A 93 21.68 -3.48 2.87
CA ASP A 93 22.72 -3.20 1.85
C ASP A 93 22.30 -3.57 0.42
N SER A 94 21.15 -4.22 0.24
CA SER A 94 20.69 -4.71 -1.06
C SER A 94 20.00 -3.61 -1.88
N LEU A 95 20.57 -3.30 -3.04
CA LEU A 95 19.95 -2.41 -4.02
C LEU A 95 18.66 -3.04 -4.57
N LEU A 96 17.55 -2.35 -4.37
CA LEU A 96 16.24 -2.78 -4.87
C LEU A 96 15.93 -2.12 -6.22
N PHE A 97 16.05 -0.79 -6.30
CA PHE A 97 15.82 -0.05 -7.54
C PHE A 97 16.48 1.33 -7.55
N THR A 98 16.55 1.91 -8.74
CA THR A 98 16.97 3.29 -8.96
C THR A 98 15.76 4.15 -9.29
N ILE A 99 15.76 5.40 -8.81
CA ILE A 99 14.69 6.36 -9.10
C ILE A 99 15.30 7.57 -9.79
N ASN A 100 14.61 8.09 -10.81
CA ASN A 100 14.80 9.43 -11.34
C ASN A 100 13.55 10.27 -11.07
N LEU A 101 13.63 11.26 -10.18
CA LEU A 101 12.55 12.20 -9.92
C LEU A 101 12.84 13.53 -10.61
N LYS A 102 11.89 14.03 -11.39
CA LYS A 102 11.94 15.39 -11.92
C LYS A 102 11.11 16.29 -11.01
N SER A 103 11.70 17.35 -10.48
CA SER A 103 10.93 18.34 -9.73
C SER A 103 9.88 18.95 -10.66
N GLY A 104 8.62 18.94 -10.22
CA GLY A 104 7.54 19.59 -10.95
C GLY A 104 7.82 21.09 -11.08
N THR A 105 7.40 21.69 -12.20
CA THR A 105 7.55 23.13 -12.45
C THR A 105 6.55 23.99 -11.68
N LYS A 106 5.50 23.40 -11.10
CA LYS A 106 4.47 24.12 -10.34
C LYS A 106 4.75 24.04 -8.84
N LYS A 107 5.15 25.18 -8.26
CA LYS A 107 5.46 25.40 -6.84
C LYS A 107 4.28 25.20 -5.87
N THR A 108 3.06 24.97 -6.34
CA THR A 108 1.88 25.15 -5.47
C THR A 108 1.46 23.94 -4.66
N ASN A 109 2.08 22.77 -4.83
CA ASN A 109 2.00 21.62 -3.92
C ASN A 109 3.15 20.70 -4.32
N PHE A 110 4.08 20.35 -3.43
CA PHE A 110 5.30 19.60 -3.72
C PHE A 110 5.02 18.13 -4.12
N ALA A 111 4.41 17.95 -5.28
CA ALA A 111 4.33 16.69 -5.99
C ALA A 111 5.59 16.55 -6.83
N LEU A 112 6.51 15.70 -6.37
CA LEU A 112 7.66 15.29 -7.14
C LEU A 112 7.21 14.15 -8.05
N TYR A 113 7.34 14.39 -9.36
CA TYR A 113 6.93 13.44 -10.38
C TYR A 113 8.17 12.76 -10.91
N GLY A 114 8.21 11.43 -10.87
CA GLY A 114 9.37 10.73 -11.38
C GLY A 114 9.09 9.39 -12.00
N HIS A 115 10.13 8.91 -12.65
CA HIS A 115 10.17 7.60 -13.26
C HIS A 115 11.24 6.79 -12.55
N GLY A 116 10.84 5.67 -11.97
CA GLY A 116 11.75 4.72 -11.35
C GLY A 116 12.03 3.58 -12.32
N THR A 117 13.27 3.09 -12.33
CA THR A 117 13.65 1.84 -13.00
C THR A 117 13.99 0.81 -11.93
N LEU A 118 13.23 -0.28 -11.90
CA LEU A 118 13.50 -1.41 -11.00
C LEU A 118 14.65 -2.23 -11.57
N LYS A 119 15.74 -2.40 -10.80
CA LYS A 119 16.87 -3.22 -11.25
C LYS A 119 16.39 -4.67 -11.43
N ASN A 120 16.84 -5.30 -12.52
CA ASN A 120 16.46 -6.65 -12.98
C ASN A 120 15.11 -6.77 -13.72
N ARG A 121 14.46 -5.67 -14.13
CA ARG A 121 13.43 -5.69 -15.18
C ARG A 121 13.54 -4.45 -16.07
N SER A 122 13.30 -4.62 -17.36
CA SER A 122 13.19 -3.53 -18.35
C SER A 122 11.90 -2.71 -18.20
N ASP A 123 11.10 -2.97 -17.16
CA ASP A 123 9.82 -2.32 -16.94
C ASP A 123 10.02 -0.96 -16.26
N ILE A 124 9.79 0.12 -17.01
CA ILE A 124 9.90 1.50 -16.53
C ILE A 124 8.67 1.85 -15.71
N GLY A 125 8.89 2.14 -14.42
CA GLY A 125 7.91 2.51 -13.41
C GLY A 125 7.57 4.00 -13.40
N ASN A 126 6.30 4.40 -13.30
CA ASN A 126 5.99 5.75 -12.80
C ASN A 126 5.95 5.67 -11.27
N LEU A 127 6.70 6.56 -10.63
CA LEU A 127 6.76 6.70 -9.20
C LEU A 127 6.31 8.12 -8.83
N PHE A 128 5.30 8.21 -7.99
CA PHE A 128 4.80 9.50 -7.52
C PHE A 128 5.18 9.67 -6.06
N LEU A 129 5.97 10.68 -5.76
CA LEU A 129 6.22 11.10 -4.38
C LEU A 129 5.43 12.38 -4.15
N LYS A 130 4.28 12.25 -3.47
CA LYS A 130 3.54 13.41 -2.97
C LYS A 130 4.07 13.75 -1.59
N THR A 131 4.35 15.02 -1.36
CA THR A 131 4.76 15.51 -0.04
C THR A 131 3.73 16.51 0.46
N ASP A 132 3.45 16.44 1.75
CA ASP A 132 2.58 17.35 2.51
C ASP A 132 3.36 17.75 3.76
N GLY A 133 4.09 18.86 3.66
CA GLY A 133 5.09 19.28 4.65
C GLY A 133 6.20 18.23 4.81
N ASP A 134 6.44 17.81 6.06
CA ASP A 134 7.48 16.85 6.44
C ASP A 134 7.05 15.38 6.25
N SER A 135 5.84 15.16 5.71
CA SER A 135 5.29 13.83 5.46
C SER A 135 5.10 13.59 3.97
N GLY A 136 5.10 12.33 3.55
CA GLY A 136 4.89 11.99 2.15
C GLY A 136 4.12 10.69 1.94
N ILE A 137 3.64 10.53 0.71
CA ILE A 137 3.05 9.29 0.22
C ILE A 137 3.74 8.91 -1.08
N LEU A 138 4.19 7.66 -1.14
CA LEU A 138 4.80 7.07 -2.31
C LEU A 138 3.78 6.21 -3.04
N ALA A 139 3.52 6.54 -4.30
CA ALA A 139 2.68 5.73 -5.18
C ALA A 139 3.54 5.00 -6.20
N THR A 140 3.36 3.69 -6.29
CA THR A 140 3.99 2.88 -7.34
C THR A 140 2.92 2.47 -8.34
N THR A 141 3.08 2.78 -9.63
CA THR A 141 2.08 2.40 -10.65
C THR A 141 2.18 0.97 -11.17
N PHE A 142 3.15 0.17 -10.71
CA PHE A 142 3.38 -1.17 -11.27
C PHE A 142 2.91 -2.29 -10.33
N TYR A 143 2.16 -3.24 -10.91
CA TYR A 143 1.66 -4.50 -10.36
C TYR A 143 0.79 -4.45 -9.10
N VAL A 144 0.91 -3.40 -8.29
CA VAL A 144 0.17 -3.30 -7.03
C VAL A 144 -0.75 -2.10 -6.96
N ASN A 145 -0.58 -1.03 -7.76
CA ASN A 145 -1.33 0.24 -7.62
C ASN A 145 -1.50 0.63 -6.14
N ARG A 146 -0.43 0.44 -5.38
CA ARG A 146 -0.43 0.62 -3.92
C ARG A 146 0.30 1.89 -3.56
N TRP A 147 -0.20 2.46 -2.49
CA TRP A 147 0.29 3.67 -1.86
C TRP A 147 0.96 3.23 -0.59
N PHE A 148 2.18 3.69 -0.38
CA PHE A 148 2.96 3.40 0.81
C PHE A 148 3.16 4.70 1.57
N LYS A 149 3.00 4.62 2.89
CA LYS A 149 3.33 5.74 3.75
C LYS A 149 4.84 5.94 3.72
N VAL A 150 5.24 7.20 3.54
CA VAL A 150 6.65 7.60 3.60
C VAL A 150 6.97 8.10 5.00
N TYR A 151 8.17 7.77 5.47
CA TYR A 151 8.72 8.15 6.78
C TYR A 151 10.10 8.77 6.57
N ASN A 152 10.59 9.53 7.55
CA ASN A 152 11.92 10.14 7.53
C ASN A 152 12.19 10.91 6.22
N LEU A 153 11.19 11.65 5.75
CA LEU A 153 11.30 12.43 4.52
C LEU A 153 12.21 13.63 4.78
N ILE A 154 13.29 13.72 4.02
CA ILE A 154 14.18 14.87 3.98
C ILE A 154 14.10 15.44 2.57
N LEU A 155 13.63 16.68 2.47
CA LEU A 155 13.59 17.44 1.23
C LEU A 155 14.59 18.59 1.33
N SER A 156 15.60 18.56 0.46
CA SER A 156 16.55 19.67 0.31
C SER A 156 16.83 19.96 -1.16
N ALA A 157 17.43 21.11 -1.44
CA ALA A 157 17.85 21.46 -2.79
C ALA A 157 18.95 20.52 -3.36
N LYS A 158 19.60 19.72 -2.52
CA LYS A 158 20.72 18.84 -2.92
C LYS A 158 20.37 17.37 -2.91
N GLU A 159 19.37 16.99 -2.12
CA GLU A 159 19.01 15.59 -1.89
C GLU A 159 17.55 15.48 -1.47
N ILE A 160 16.90 14.44 -1.98
CA ILE A 160 15.67 13.88 -1.41
C ILE A 160 16.03 12.53 -0.80
N SER A 161 15.73 12.34 0.49
CA SER A 161 15.83 11.03 1.12
C SER A 161 14.56 10.69 1.87
N PHE A 162 14.18 9.41 1.86
CA PHE A 162 12.96 8.95 2.48
C PHE A 162 12.94 7.45 2.69
N ASN A 163 12.10 7.00 3.62
CA ASN A 163 11.89 5.60 3.93
C ASN A 163 10.45 5.18 3.64
N PHE A 164 10.22 3.93 3.23
CA PHE A 164 8.86 3.36 3.18
C PHE A 164 8.90 1.86 3.46
N ASP A 165 7.74 1.25 3.71
CA ASP A 165 7.63 -0.18 4.04
C ASP A 165 6.58 -0.83 3.14
N PHE A 166 6.98 -1.82 2.33
CA PHE A 166 6.08 -2.56 1.44
C PHE A 166 4.97 -3.32 2.17
N SER A 167 5.15 -3.60 3.46
CA SER A 167 4.14 -4.25 4.29
C SER A 167 3.11 -3.27 4.85
N ARG A 168 3.35 -1.95 4.75
CA ARG A 168 2.50 -0.91 5.31
C ARG A 168 1.92 -0.02 4.22
N LEU A 169 0.75 -0.42 3.73
CA LEU A 169 -0.02 0.41 2.82
C LEU A 169 -0.47 1.67 3.52
N ASN A 170 -0.52 2.77 2.77
CA ASN A 170 -1.23 3.95 3.19
C ASN A 170 -2.71 3.56 3.39
N PRO A 171 -3.30 3.77 4.58
CA PRO A 171 -4.73 3.53 4.77
C PRO A 171 -5.56 4.46 3.88
N PRO A 172 -6.83 4.12 3.58
CA PRO A 172 -7.76 5.06 2.97
C PRO A 172 -7.97 6.28 3.85
N SER A 173 -8.27 7.40 3.22
CA SER A 173 -8.44 8.70 3.86
C SER A 173 -9.77 9.36 3.47
N GLU A 174 -10.15 10.40 4.21
CA GLU A 174 -11.30 11.25 3.86
C GLU A 174 -11.17 11.86 2.45
N ASN A 175 -9.94 12.10 1.98
CA ASN A 175 -9.70 12.58 0.61
C ASN A 175 -10.10 11.54 -0.44
N ASP A 176 -9.89 10.24 -0.19
CA ASP A 176 -10.32 9.21 -1.12
C ASP A 176 -11.85 9.17 -1.24
N VAL A 177 -12.57 9.37 -0.12
CA VAL A 177 -14.03 9.51 -0.10
C VAL A 177 -14.47 10.77 -0.85
N ALA A 178 -13.80 11.91 -0.62
CA ALA A 178 -14.09 13.16 -1.30
C ALA A 178 -13.92 13.05 -2.82
N ILE A 179 -12.91 12.32 -3.29
CA ILE A 179 -12.69 12.03 -4.72
C ILE A 179 -13.88 11.27 -5.31
N LEU A 180 -14.37 10.22 -4.65
CA LEU A 180 -15.53 9.47 -5.14
C LEU A 180 -16.81 10.32 -5.16
N ARG A 181 -17.04 11.13 -4.11
CA ARG A 181 -18.17 12.07 -4.07
C ARG A 181 -18.09 13.10 -5.19
N ARG A 182 -16.90 13.66 -5.44
CA ARG A 182 -16.66 14.62 -6.52
C ARG A 182 -16.84 13.98 -7.90
N THR A 183 -16.45 12.71 -8.05
CA THR A 183 -16.71 11.92 -9.26
C THR A 183 -18.21 11.80 -9.54
N ALA A 184 -19.00 11.47 -8.51
CA ALA A 184 -20.46 11.42 -8.62
C ALA A 184 -21.09 12.78 -8.98
N GLN A 185 -20.50 13.89 -8.53
CA GLN A 185 -20.95 15.23 -8.92
C GLN A 185 -20.69 15.55 -10.41
N TYR A 186 -19.55 15.14 -10.96
CA TYR A 186 -19.32 15.30 -12.40
C TYR A 186 -20.26 14.44 -13.25
N LEU A 187 -20.64 13.28 -12.73
CA LEU A 187 -21.57 12.34 -13.36
C LEU A 187 -22.97 12.45 -12.73
N SER A 188 -23.42 13.68 -12.43
CA SER A 188 -24.67 13.93 -11.70
C SER A 188 -25.92 13.49 -12.45
N ASP A 189 -25.86 13.44 -13.78
CA ASP A 189 -26.95 13.07 -14.66
C ASP A 189 -26.41 12.42 -15.95
N SER A 190 -27.29 11.76 -16.69
CA SER A 190 -26.91 10.99 -17.88
C SER A 190 -26.37 11.84 -19.02
N THR A 191 -26.62 13.16 -19.03
CA THR A 191 -26.13 14.03 -20.11
C THR A 191 -24.64 14.34 -19.98
N LYS A 192 -24.08 14.23 -18.76
CA LYS A 192 -22.66 14.45 -18.45
C LYS A 192 -21.80 13.19 -18.56
N TRP A 193 -22.42 12.03 -18.74
CA TRP A 193 -21.71 10.77 -18.83
C TRP A 193 -21.35 10.44 -20.29
N ASP A 194 -20.04 10.34 -20.56
CA ASP A 194 -19.52 9.84 -21.82
C ASP A 194 -19.30 8.32 -21.75
N ARG A 195 -20.01 7.58 -22.61
CA ARG A 195 -19.93 6.12 -22.70
C ARG A 195 -18.84 5.62 -23.63
N ASN A 196 -18.03 6.50 -24.21
CA ASN A 196 -16.98 6.15 -25.16
C ASN A 196 -15.57 6.34 -24.58
N ASP A 197 -15.20 5.47 -23.64
CA ASP A 197 -13.84 5.44 -23.10
C ASP A 197 -12.88 4.74 -24.06
N ASN A 198 -12.18 5.54 -24.86
CA ASN A 198 -11.24 5.10 -25.89
C ASN A 198 -9.78 4.99 -25.42
N ARG A 199 -9.53 4.98 -24.10
CA ARG A 199 -8.17 4.85 -23.56
C ARG A 199 -7.53 3.52 -23.98
N VAL A 200 -6.26 3.55 -24.34
CA VAL A 200 -5.49 2.35 -24.72
C VAL A 200 -4.52 2.02 -23.59
N ASN A 201 -4.62 0.82 -23.01
CA ASN A 201 -3.79 0.38 -21.88
C ASN A 201 -3.80 1.37 -20.69
N GLY A 202 -4.97 1.95 -20.39
CA GLY A 202 -5.13 2.97 -19.36
C GLY A 202 -4.49 4.33 -19.68
N ARG A 203 -3.94 4.50 -20.89
CA ARG A 203 -3.36 5.75 -21.38
C ARG A 203 -4.35 6.43 -22.32
N GLY A 204 -4.42 7.75 -22.24
CA GLY A 204 -5.29 8.59 -23.06
C GLY A 204 -5.50 9.94 -22.40
N ALA A 205 -5.83 10.95 -23.19
CA ALA A 205 -6.15 12.26 -22.66
C ALA A 205 -7.53 12.21 -21.99
N CYS A 206 -7.60 12.63 -20.73
CA CYS A 206 -8.86 13.02 -20.12
C CYS A 206 -9.02 14.52 -20.33
N PRO A 207 -9.87 14.98 -21.27
CA PRO A 207 -10.09 16.40 -21.47
C PRO A 207 -10.75 16.98 -20.23
N LEU A 208 -9.96 17.65 -19.38
CA LEU A 208 -10.41 18.17 -18.08
C LEU A 208 -11.51 19.24 -18.19
N ASN A 209 -11.71 19.80 -19.39
CA ASN A 209 -12.70 20.82 -19.72
C ASN A 209 -13.86 20.28 -20.58
N SER A 210 -13.99 18.97 -20.73
CA SER A 210 -15.14 18.39 -21.44
C SER A 210 -16.40 18.49 -20.58
N GLU A 211 -17.53 18.81 -21.23
CA GLU A 211 -18.85 18.79 -20.60
C GLU A 211 -19.33 17.37 -20.28
N LYS A 212 -18.81 16.38 -21.02
CA LYS A 212 -19.06 14.95 -20.79
C LYS A 212 -17.79 14.24 -20.41
N LEU A 213 -17.86 13.39 -19.39
CA LEU A 213 -16.72 12.65 -18.88
C LEU A 213 -17.04 11.17 -18.84
N THR A 214 -16.06 10.35 -19.22
CA THR A 214 -16.10 8.90 -18.94
C THR A 214 -15.92 8.68 -17.44
N LEU A 215 -16.32 7.51 -16.94
CA LEU A 215 -16.17 7.18 -15.52
C LEU A 215 -14.74 7.39 -15.00
N PHE A 216 -13.75 6.91 -15.76
CA PHE A 216 -12.36 7.10 -15.40
C PHE A 216 -11.93 8.56 -15.46
N CYS A 217 -12.35 9.32 -16.48
CA CYS A 217 -11.93 10.71 -16.60
C CYS A 217 -12.59 11.61 -15.55
N ALA A 218 -13.83 11.32 -15.14
CA ALA A 218 -14.46 11.97 -14.00
C ALA A 218 -13.68 11.70 -12.70
N LEU A 219 -13.26 10.45 -12.48
CA LEU A 219 -12.47 10.07 -11.31
C LEU A 219 -11.07 10.70 -11.32
N ASN A 220 -10.42 10.75 -12.48
CA ASN A 220 -9.15 11.43 -12.69
C ASN A 220 -9.27 12.93 -12.39
N LYS A 221 -10.26 13.60 -12.98
CA LYS A 221 -10.53 15.02 -12.74
C LYS A 221 -10.81 15.30 -11.26
N ALA A 222 -11.59 14.43 -10.60
CA ALA A 222 -11.87 14.56 -9.17
C ALA A 222 -10.61 14.44 -8.31
N SER A 223 -9.72 13.51 -8.66
CA SER A 223 -8.42 13.37 -8.03
C SER A 223 -7.59 14.65 -8.17
N VAL A 224 -7.56 15.24 -9.38
CA VAL A 224 -6.85 16.50 -9.64
C VAL A 224 -7.45 17.66 -8.82
N ASP A 225 -8.78 17.79 -8.79
CA ASP A 225 -9.46 18.86 -8.05
C ASP A 225 -9.23 18.75 -6.52
N ILE A 226 -9.23 17.54 -5.95
CA ILE A 226 -9.10 17.34 -4.49
C ILE A 226 -7.63 17.34 -4.05
N LEU A 227 -6.72 16.77 -4.84
CA LEU A 227 -5.35 16.50 -4.41
C LEU A 227 -4.28 17.27 -5.19
N GLY A 228 -4.67 18.03 -6.22
CA GLY A 228 -3.74 18.79 -7.08
C GLY A 228 -3.03 17.94 -8.15
N GLY A 229 -3.45 16.69 -8.37
CA GLY A 229 -2.82 15.77 -9.32
C GLY A 229 -3.58 14.46 -9.46
N PHE A 230 -3.16 13.59 -10.38
CA PHE A 230 -3.76 12.27 -10.54
C PHE A 230 -3.18 11.29 -9.53
N PHE A 231 -4.01 10.84 -8.58
CA PHE A 231 -3.65 9.87 -7.55
C PHE A 231 -4.65 8.69 -7.59
N GLY A 232 -4.22 7.60 -8.23
CA GLY A 232 -4.91 6.31 -8.33
C GLY A 232 -4.99 5.51 -7.02
N GLY A 233 -5.57 6.12 -5.98
CA GLY A 233 -5.64 5.64 -4.60
C GLY A 233 -6.71 4.58 -4.31
N TRP A 234 -7.14 4.57 -3.04
CA TRP A 234 -8.25 3.74 -2.59
C TRP A 234 -9.56 4.06 -3.30
N SER A 235 -9.74 5.30 -3.78
CA SER A 235 -10.88 5.68 -4.61
C SER A 235 -10.98 4.86 -5.89
N PHE A 236 -9.89 4.71 -6.64
CA PHE A 236 -9.84 3.91 -7.87
C PHE A 236 -10.04 2.43 -7.59
N GLN A 237 -9.34 1.90 -6.58
CA GLN A 237 -9.46 0.49 -6.21
C GLN A 237 -10.90 0.17 -5.77
N THR A 238 -11.47 0.95 -4.86
CA THR A 238 -12.81 0.69 -4.31
C THR A 238 -13.87 0.82 -5.39
N LEU A 239 -13.74 1.76 -6.33
CA LEU A 239 -14.64 1.85 -7.46
C LEU A 239 -14.55 0.63 -8.37
N GLY A 240 -13.34 0.19 -8.72
CA GLY A 240 -13.11 -1.01 -9.52
C GLY A 240 -13.71 -2.27 -8.87
N GLU A 241 -13.52 -2.45 -7.56
CA GLU A 241 -14.12 -3.54 -6.80
C GLU A 241 -15.66 -3.47 -6.77
N SER A 242 -16.23 -2.27 -6.79
CA SER A 242 -17.69 -2.07 -6.81
C SER A 242 -18.29 -2.44 -8.17
N ILE A 243 -17.57 -2.17 -9.25
CA ILE A 243 -17.92 -2.65 -10.59
C ILE A 243 -17.83 -4.18 -10.66
N TRP A 244 -16.76 -4.78 -10.12
CA TRP A 244 -16.59 -6.23 -10.10
C TRP A 244 -17.69 -6.99 -9.37
N ARG A 245 -18.37 -6.38 -8.40
CA ARG A 245 -19.48 -7.04 -7.70
C ARG A 245 -20.73 -7.22 -8.56
N ILE A 246 -20.90 -6.43 -9.62
CA ILE A 246 -22.16 -6.39 -10.39
C ILE A 246 -22.00 -6.80 -11.85
N GLY A 247 -20.80 -7.18 -12.27
CA GLY A 247 -20.49 -7.51 -13.66
C GLY A 247 -19.35 -8.50 -13.79
N GLU A 248 -19.02 -8.85 -15.02
CA GLU A 248 -17.95 -9.79 -15.32
C GLU A 248 -16.56 -9.20 -15.04
N GLN A 249 -15.62 -10.08 -14.69
CA GLN A 249 -14.24 -9.70 -14.44
C GLN A 249 -13.52 -9.40 -15.77
N ALA A 250 -13.54 -8.13 -16.17
CA ALA A 250 -12.75 -7.64 -17.30
C ALA A 250 -11.34 -7.20 -16.88
N GLN A 251 -10.39 -7.25 -17.82
CA GLN A 251 -9.02 -6.75 -17.61
C GLN A 251 -8.99 -5.24 -17.28
N HIS A 252 -9.97 -4.48 -17.80
CA HIS A 252 -10.13 -3.04 -17.54
C HIS A 252 -11.54 -2.71 -17.04
N PRO A 253 -11.87 -3.02 -15.77
CA PRO A 253 -13.24 -3.05 -15.26
C PRO A 253 -14.00 -1.74 -15.47
N MET A 254 -13.37 -0.60 -15.14
CA MET A 254 -13.98 0.72 -15.33
C MET A 254 -14.24 1.04 -16.81
N GLN A 255 -13.32 0.68 -17.70
CA GLN A 255 -13.48 0.96 -19.13
C GLN A 255 -14.56 0.07 -19.73
N SER A 256 -14.52 -1.24 -19.45
CA SER A 256 -15.52 -2.21 -19.90
C SER A 256 -16.91 -1.85 -19.39
N PHE A 257 -17.04 -1.54 -18.10
CA PHE A 257 -18.32 -1.11 -17.52
C PHE A 257 -18.84 0.19 -18.14
N ASN A 258 -17.96 1.17 -18.37
CA ASN A 258 -18.34 2.46 -18.97
C ASN A 258 -18.87 2.29 -20.40
N ASN A 259 -18.25 1.41 -21.18
CA ASN A 259 -18.51 1.25 -22.61
C ASN A 259 -19.57 0.19 -22.92
N ASP A 260 -19.94 -0.65 -21.95
CA ASP A 260 -20.94 -1.69 -22.16
C ASP A 260 -22.30 -1.05 -22.51
N PRO A 261 -22.90 -1.37 -23.68
CA PRO A 261 -24.21 -0.84 -24.08
C PRO A 261 -25.33 -1.19 -23.09
N LYS A 262 -25.19 -2.26 -22.30
CA LYS A 262 -26.14 -2.68 -21.26
C LYS A 262 -26.04 -1.86 -19.97
N THR A 263 -24.92 -1.18 -19.72
CA THR A 263 -24.77 -0.35 -18.53
C THR A 263 -25.70 0.87 -18.61
N THR A 264 -26.58 1.02 -17.63
CA THR A 264 -27.48 2.15 -17.49
C THR A 264 -26.89 3.22 -16.57
N PHE A 265 -27.41 4.45 -16.68
CA PHE A 265 -27.00 5.54 -15.78
C PHE A 265 -27.34 5.24 -14.31
N ASN A 266 -28.44 4.51 -14.05
CA ASN A 266 -28.80 4.09 -12.70
C ASN A 266 -27.79 3.09 -12.12
N GLN A 267 -27.26 2.17 -12.93
CA GLN A 267 -26.20 1.25 -12.49
C GLN A 267 -24.89 2.00 -12.21
N LEU A 268 -24.52 2.98 -13.06
CA LEU A 268 -23.36 3.84 -12.80
C LEU A 268 -23.49 4.54 -11.45
N ARG A 269 -24.66 5.13 -11.16
CA ARG A 269 -24.93 5.77 -9.86
C ARG A 269 -24.83 4.79 -8.70
N ALA A 270 -25.46 3.62 -8.82
CA ALA A 270 -25.44 2.60 -7.77
C ALA A 270 -24.01 2.13 -7.44
N VAL A 271 -23.16 1.97 -8.45
CA VAL A 271 -21.74 1.60 -8.26
C VAL A 271 -20.97 2.70 -7.53
N LEU A 272 -21.18 3.97 -7.87
CA LEU A 272 -20.54 5.10 -7.19
C LEU A 272 -21.02 5.21 -5.73
N GLU A 273 -22.32 5.06 -5.49
CA GLU A 273 -22.92 5.07 -4.15
C GLU A 273 -22.36 3.94 -3.27
N ASP A 274 -22.25 2.72 -3.81
CA ASP A 274 -21.63 1.56 -3.14
C ASP A 274 -20.15 1.81 -2.82
N ALA A 275 -19.38 2.33 -3.77
CA ALA A 275 -17.97 2.66 -3.57
C ALA A 275 -17.78 3.72 -2.47
N ILE A 276 -18.59 4.79 -2.48
CA ILE A 276 -18.57 5.86 -1.46
C ILE A 276 -18.89 5.29 -0.09
N LYS A 277 -19.94 4.47 0.02
CA LYS A 277 -20.37 3.86 1.29
C LYS A 277 -19.25 3.01 1.88
N ARG A 278 -18.71 2.07 1.11
CA ARG A 278 -17.65 1.15 1.57
C ARG A 278 -16.40 1.89 2.00
N LEU A 279 -15.97 2.87 1.22
CA LEU A 279 -14.77 3.63 1.54
C LEU A 279 -14.95 4.50 2.79
N THR A 280 -16.15 5.08 2.97
CA THR A 280 -16.50 5.83 4.18
C THR A 280 -16.45 4.92 5.41
N GLU A 281 -17.04 3.74 5.36
CA GLU A 281 -17.00 2.77 6.45
C GLU A 281 -15.56 2.33 6.77
N GLN A 282 -14.73 2.13 5.74
CA GLN A 282 -13.33 1.75 5.93
C GLN A 282 -12.53 2.86 6.60
N VAL A 283 -12.74 4.12 6.21
CA VAL A 283 -12.10 5.29 6.84
C VAL A 283 -12.55 5.44 8.29
N GLN A 284 -13.83 5.21 8.59
CA GLN A 284 -14.36 5.30 9.96
C GLN A 284 -13.77 4.25 10.89
N ARG A 285 -13.53 3.01 10.42
CA ARG A 285 -12.91 1.94 11.22
C ARG A 285 -11.45 2.19 11.61
N LEU A 286 -10.81 3.19 11.01
CA LEU A 286 -9.42 3.54 11.25
C LEU A 286 -9.23 4.69 12.24
N LYS A 287 -10.34 5.29 12.69
CA LYS A 287 -10.38 6.30 13.77
C LYS A 287 -10.56 5.60 15.11
#